data_AF-A0A8D9AWF4-F1
#
_entry.id   AF-A0A8D9AWF4-F1
#
_cell.length_a   1.000
_cell.length_b   1.000
_cell.length_c   1.000
_cell.angle_alpha   90.00
_cell.angle_beta   90.00
_cell.angle_gamma   90.00
#
_symmetry.space_group_name_H-M   'P 1'
#
loop_
_entity.id
_entity.type
_entity.pdbx_description
1 polymer ?
#
loop_
_entity_poly.entity_id
_entity_poly.type
_entity_poly.pdbx_seq_one_letter_code
_entity_poly.pdbx_strand_id
1 'polypeptide(L)'
;MLKPLTLKMPEKFADKVDSAYENQIPISAAKYKDLKKLCDKDIIAKHLQSEILLLPHSDNVREILPETDEEDEPVPVEVVTPTQNKTSKKKFPADENDCPPVKKKVGTRSNKKN
;
A
#
# COMPACT_ATOMS: atom_id res chain seq x y z
N MET A 1 22.13 20.64 -48.91
CA MET A 1 21.47 21.59 -47.97
C MET A 1 20.26 20.88 -47.37
N LEU A 2 20.34 20.50 -46.09
CA LEU A 2 19.26 19.78 -45.40
C LEU A 2 18.24 20.80 -44.87
N LYS A 3 16.96 20.61 -45.18
CA LYS A 3 15.87 21.45 -44.65
C LYS A 3 15.59 21.03 -43.19
N PRO A 4 15.42 21.99 -42.26
CA PRO A 4 15.07 21.65 -40.89
C PRO A 4 13.65 21.07 -40.83
N LEU A 5 13.49 19.96 -40.12
CA LEU A 5 12.19 19.37 -39.83
C LEU A 5 11.46 20.24 -38.82
N THR A 6 10.51 21.05 -39.29
CA THR A 6 9.56 21.74 -38.42
C THR A 6 8.39 20.79 -38.14
N LEU A 7 8.44 20.11 -36.99
CA LEU A 7 7.29 19.38 -36.47
C LEU A 7 6.23 20.39 -36.04
N LYS A 8 5.17 20.50 -36.84
CA LYS A 8 3.96 21.27 -36.50
C LYS A 8 3.18 20.45 -35.47
N MET A 9 3.34 20.80 -34.19
CA MET A 9 2.51 20.25 -33.13
C MET A 9 1.06 20.73 -33.34
N PRO A 10 0.06 19.83 -33.29
CA PRO A 10 -1.33 20.23 -33.44
C PRO A 10 -1.74 21.12 -32.25
N GLU A 11 -2.13 22.36 -32.54
CA GLU A 11 -2.52 23.39 -31.56
C GLU A 11 -3.70 22.99 -30.64
N LYS A 12 -4.40 21.90 -30.93
CA LYS A 12 -5.63 21.50 -30.23
C LYS A 12 -5.42 20.82 -28.86
N PHE A 13 -4.18 20.62 -28.42
CA PHE A 13 -3.88 19.99 -27.14
C PHE A 13 -3.18 20.92 -26.12
N ALA A 14 -2.78 22.12 -26.52
CA ALA A 14 -2.01 23.01 -25.65
C ALA A 14 -2.85 23.58 -24.49
N ASP A 15 -4.14 23.84 -24.71
CA ASP A 15 -4.95 24.61 -23.76
C ASP A 15 -5.54 23.80 -22.59
N LYS A 16 -5.33 22.47 -22.52
CA LYS A 16 -5.98 21.59 -21.52
C LYS A 16 -5.02 20.96 -20.51
N VAL A 17 -3.72 21.18 -20.66
CA VAL A 17 -2.72 20.56 -19.77
C VAL A 17 -2.58 21.38 -18.48
N ASP A 18 -2.65 22.71 -18.58
CA ASP A 18 -2.34 23.59 -17.46
C ASP A 18 -3.29 23.42 -16.27
N SER A 19 -4.60 23.29 -16.52
CA SER A 19 -5.60 23.14 -15.44
C SER A 19 -5.53 21.80 -14.69
N ALA A 20 -4.91 20.77 -15.26
CA ALA A 20 -4.86 19.44 -14.64
C ALA A 20 -3.91 19.40 -13.43
N TYR A 21 -2.92 20.31 -13.39
CA TYR A 21 -1.90 20.36 -12.33
C TYR A 21 -2.07 21.54 -11.37
N GLU A 22 -3.06 22.40 -11.59
CA GLU A 22 -3.40 23.49 -10.66
C GLU A 22 -3.91 22.97 -9.31
N ASN A 23 -4.56 21.80 -9.33
CA ASN A 23 -5.13 21.19 -8.14
C ASN A 23 -4.17 20.17 -7.54
N GLN A 24 -3.90 20.31 -6.24
CA GLN A 24 -3.13 19.31 -5.51
C GLN A 24 -3.90 17.98 -5.47
N ILE A 25 -3.21 16.88 -5.79
CA ILE A 25 -3.79 15.54 -5.73
C ILE A 25 -3.80 15.09 -4.26
N PRO A 26 -4.97 14.85 -3.66
CA PRO A 26 -5.05 14.40 -2.28
C PRO A 26 -4.48 12.99 -2.14
N ILE A 27 -3.77 12.73 -1.05
CA ILE A 27 -3.36 11.37 -0.66
C ILE A 27 -4.48 10.69 0.14
N SER A 28 -4.43 9.37 0.25
CA SER A 28 -5.36 8.66 1.12
C SER A 28 -5.14 9.01 2.59
N ALA A 29 -6.22 8.99 3.37
CA ALA A 29 -6.15 9.22 4.81
C ALA A 29 -5.29 8.16 5.54
N ALA A 30 -5.25 6.92 5.04
CA ALA A 30 -4.38 5.88 5.57
C ALA A 30 -2.91 6.25 5.43
N LYS A 31 -2.51 6.69 4.23
CA LYS A 31 -1.13 7.10 3.94
C LYS A 31 -0.72 8.34 4.72
N TYR A 32 -1.62 9.32 4.86
CA TYR A 32 -1.38 10.49 5.71
C TYR A 32 -1.13 10.10 7.18
N LYS A 33 -1.95 9.19 7.75
CA LYS A 33 -1.77 8.73 9.13
C LYS A 33 -0.41 8.06 9.33
N ASP A 34 0.05 7.26 8.36
CA ASP A 34 1.34 6.61 8.47
C ASP A 34 2.49 7.60 8.36
N LEU A 35 2.41 8.57 7.45
CA LEU A 35 3.38 9.67 7.36
C LEU A 35 3.43 10.48 8.67
N LYS A 36 2.28 10.77 9.27
CA LYS A 36 2.21 11.46 10.56
C LYS A 36 2.92 10.68 11.67
N LYS A 37 2.67 9.36 11.77
CA LYS A 37 3.37 8.50 12.75
C LYS A 37 4.89 8.50 12.54
N LEU A 38 5.35 8.59 11.28
CA LEU A 38 6.78 8.66 10.97
C LEU A 38 7.39 10.01 11.37
N CYS A 39 6.62 11.09 11.26
CA CYS A 39 7.01 12.40 11.79
C CYS A 39 7.08 12.39 13.31
N ASP A 40 6.07 11.82 13.99
CA ASP A 40 6.01 11.73 15.46
C ASP A 40 7.17 10.91 16.05
N LYS A 41 7.73 9.98 15.27
CA LYS A 41 8.88 9.15 15.64
C LYS A 41 10.23 9.79 15.28
N ASP A 42 10.24 11.02 14.75
CA ASP A 42 11.44 11.70 14.24
C ASP A 42 12.22 10.87 13.19
N ILE A 43 11.55 9.96 12.48
CA ILE A 43 12.16 9.18 11.39
C ILE A 43 12.34 10.07 10.15
N ILE A 44 11.37 10.96 9.91
CA ILE A 44 11.43 11.94 8.83
C ILE A 44 12.09 13.22 9.34
N ALA A 45 12.98 13.79 8.52
CA ALA A 45 13.71 15.00 8.85
C ALA A 45 12.77 16.18 9.17
N LYS A 46 13.07 16.92 10.23
CA LYS A 46 12.22 18.00 10.77
C LYS A 46 11.83 19.06 9.75
N HIS A 47 12.69 19.37 8.78
CA HIS A 47 12.41 20.36 7.75
C HIS A 47 11.33 19.90 6.75
N LEU A 48 11.10 18.58 6.61
CA LEU A 48 10.06 18.01 5.75
C LEU A 48 8.75 17.76 6.49
N GLN A 49 8.77 17.72 7.83
CA GLN A 49 7.58 17.41 8.62
C GLN A 49 6.47 18.45 8.40
N SER A 50 6.81 19.74 8.26
CA SER A 50 5.83 20.80 7.98
C SER A 50 5.13 20.61 6.64
N GLU A 51 5.85 20.20 5.59
CA GLU A 51 5.29 19.99 4.26
C GLU A 51 4.35 18.79 4.26
N ILE A 52 4.75 17.70 4.92
CA ILE A 52 3.95 16.48 5.02
C ILE A 52 2.63 16.73 5.75
N LEU A 53 2.66 17.51 6.84
CA LEU A 53 1.47 17.83 7.62
C LEU A 53 0.48 18.73 6.88
N LEU A 54 0.94 19.47 5.86
CA LEU A 54 0.12 20.32 4.99
C LEU A 54 -0.49 19.58 3.79
N LEU A 55 -0.12 18.32 3.55
CA LEU A 55 -0.63 17.58 2.40
C LEU A 55 -2.15 17.36 2.48
N PRO A 56 -2.90 17.66 1.40
CA PRO A 56 -4.33 17.37 1.34
C PRO A 56 -4.55 15.87 1.37
N HIS A 57 -5.56 15.44 2.13
CA HIS A 57 -5.87 14.02 2.28
C HIS A 57 -7.39 13.80 2.34
N SER A 58 -7.85 12.67 1.83
CA SER A 58 -9.26 12.28 1.92
C SER A 58 -9.44 10.76 2.02
N ASP A 59 -10.58 10.33 2.56
CA ASP A 59 -10.93 8.91 2.66
C ASP A 59 -11.40 8.33 1.30
N ASN A 60 -11.73 9.18 0.33
CA ASN A 60 -12.29 8.77 -0.97
C ASN A 60 -11.22 8.52 -2.05
N VAL A 61 -9.93 8.67 -1.73
CA VAL A 61 -8.84 8.42 -2.69
C VAL A 61 -8.70 6.92 -2.92
N ARG A 62 -8.90 6.47 -4.16
CA ARG A 62 -8.60 5.09 -4.56
C ARG A 62 -7.09 4.90 -4.63
N GLU A 63 -6.55 4.00 -3.82
CA GLU A 63 -5.12 3.68 -3.79
C GLU A 63 -4.68 2.69 -4.88
N ILE A 64 -5.64 2.10 -5.58
CA ILE A 64 -5.40 1.11 -6.63
C ILE A 64 -5.33 1.87 -7.95
N LEU A 65 -4.11 2.00 -8.48
CA LEU A 65 -3.94 2.29 -9.91
C LEU A 65 -4.52 1.10 -10.68
N PRO A 66 -5.31 1.32 -11.75
CA PRO A 66 -5.69 0.22 -12.61
C PRO A 66 -4.41 -0.47 -13.10
N GLU A 67 -4.35 -1.79 -12.98
CA GLU A 67 -3.33 -2.57 -13.65
C GLU A 67 -3.54 -2.37 -15.16
N THR A 68 -2.76 -1.48 -15.77
CA THR A 68 -2.60 -1.43 -17.23
C THR A 68 -1.77 -2.63 -17.61
N ASP A 69 -2.40 -3.79 -17.60
CA ASP A 69 -1.92 -4.94 -18.35
C ASP A 69 -2.39 -4.72 -19.78
N GLU A 70 -1.61 -3.97 -20.57
CA GLU A 70 -1.64 -4.19 -22.02
C GLU A 70 -1.08 -5.60 -22.21
N GLU A 71 -1.95 -6.62 -22.07
CA GLU A 71 -1.64 -7.98 -22.45
C GLU A 71 -1.31 -7.95 -23.95
N ASP A 72 -0.03 -8.17 -24.25
CA ASP A 72 0.45 -8.55 -25.58
C ASP A 72 -0.44 -9.70 -26.08
N GLU A 73 -1.03 -9.56 -27.27
CA GLU A 73 -2.07 -10.45 -27.77
C GLU A 73 -1.71 -11.93 -27.55
N PRO A 74 -2.56 -12.74 -26.89
CA PRO A 74 -2.23 -14.13 -26.61
C PRO A 74 -2.12 -14.90 -27.92
N VAL A 75 -0.89 -15.22 -28.32
CA VAL A 75 -0.61 -16.27 -29.30
C VAL A 75 -1.36 -17.55 -28.87
N PRO A 76 -2.10 -18.21 -29.78
CA PRO A 76 -2.89 -19.39 -29.43
C PRO A 76 -1.95 -20.55 -29.05
N VAL A 77 -1.70 -20.71 -27.76
CA VAL A 77 -1.14 -21.95 -27.19
C VAL A 77 -2.29 -22.88 -26.88
N GLU A 78 -2.30 -24.03 -27.57
CA GLU A 78 -3.30 -25.08 -27.41
C GLU A 78 -3.49 -25.48 -25.95
N VAL A 79 -4.76 -25.51 -25.56
CA VAL A 79 -5.24 -25.84 -24.21
C VAL A 79 -4.94 -27.30 -23.89
N VAL A 80 -3.91 -27.55 -23.08
CA VAL A 80 -3.78 -28.82 -22.36
C VAL A 80 -4.41 -28.64 -20.98
N THR A 81 -5.62 -29.18 -20.82
CA THR A 81 -6.43 -29.12 -19.59
C THR A 81 -5.77 -29.79 -18.39
N PRO A 82 -5.81 -29.20 -17.18
CA PRO A 82 -5.49 -29.92 -15.95
C PRO A 82 -6.70 -30.74 -15.46
N THR A 83 -6.55 -32.06 -15.49
CA THR A 83 -7.44 -33.08 -14.89
C THR A 83 -7.64 -32.86 -13.39
N GLN A 84 -8.90 -32.86 -12.94
CA GLN A 84 -9.27 -32.76 -11.53
C GLN A 84 -8.84 -34.00 -10.73
N ASN A 85 -7.91 -33.85 -9.81
CA ASN A 85 -7.58 -34.86 -8.81
C ASN A 85 -8.10 -34.47 -7.42
N LYS A 86 -9.17 -35.17 -7.06
CA LYS A 86 -9.75 -35.52 -5.76
C LYS A 86 -8.98 -35.10 -4.50
N THR A 87 -9.76 -34.50 -3.60
CA THR A 87 -9.61 -34.37 -2.15
C THR A 87 -8.62 -35.34 -1.49
N SER A 88 -7.63 -34.82 -0.80
CA SER A 88 -6.94 -35.53 0.28
C SER A 88 -6.79 -34.59 1.47
N LYS A 89 -7.62 -34.81 2.50
CA LYS A 89 -7.45 -34.25 3.84
C LYS A 89 -6.09 -34.72 4.37
N LYS A 90 -5.05 -33.89 4.25
CA LYS A 90 -3.85 -34.03 5.08
C LYS A 90 -4.19 -33.49 6.47
N LYS A 91 -4.46 -34.40 7.40
CA LYS A 91 -4.33 -34.16 8.84
C LYS A 91 -2.90 -33.66 9.09
N PHE A 92 -2.76 -32.44 9.55
CA PHE A 92 -1.53 -32.03 10.24
C PHE A 92 -1.52 -32.75 11.61
N PRO A 93 -0.46 -33.48 11.97
CA PRO A 93 -0.28 -33.93 13.34
C PRO A 93 0.00 -32.70 14.23
N ALA A 94 -0.72 -32.61 15.34
CA ALA A 94 -0.39 -31.70 16.42
C ALA A 94 0.94 -32.16 17.02
N ASP A 95 2.00 -31.40 16.78
CA ASP A 95 3.23 -31.51 17.56
C ASP A 95 3.03 -30.63 18.81
N GLU A 96 2.44 -31.23 19.84
CA GLU A 96 2.38 -30.69 21.20
C GLU A 96 3.80 -30.67 21.78
N ASN A 97 4.58 -29.64 21.42
CA ASN A 97 5.76 -29.30 22.20
C ASN A 97 5.33 -28.60 23.49
N ASP A 98 5.28 -29.41 24.53
CA ASP A 98 5.33 -29.11 25.96
C ASP A 98 6.09 -27.81 26.28
N CYS A 99 5.34 -26.78 26.70
CA CYS A 99 5.92 -25.70 27.51
C CYS A 99 4.92 -25.37 28.63
N PRO A 100 5.17 -25.82 29.88
CA PRO A 100 4.22 -25.59 30.96
C PRO A 100 4.22 -24.11 31.37
N PRO A 101 3.06 -23.45 31.51
CA PRO A 101 3.00 -22.17 32.19
C PRO A 101 3.30 -22.39 33.68
N VAL A 102 4.45 -21.88 34.10
CA VAL A 102 4.93 -21.82 35.49
C VAL A 102 3.84 -21.24 36.39
N LYS A 103 3.32 -22.06 37.31
CA LYS A 103 2.48 -21.59 38.42
C LYS A 103 3.32 -20.74 39.37
N LYS A 104 3.25 -19.41 39.28
CA LYS A 104 3.66 -18.54 40.39
C LYS A 104 2.47 -18.29 41.32
N LYS A 105 2.32 -19.15 42.32
CA LYS A 105 1.58 -18.87 43.57
C LYS A 105 2.59 -18.49 44.66
N VAL A 106 2.72 -17.21 44.98
CA VAL A 106 3.23 -16.65 46.25
C VAL A 106 2.69 -15.21 46.28
N GLY A 107 2.00 -14.66 47.26
CA GLY A 107 1.59 -15.08 48.60
C GLY A 107 0.78 -13.91 49.18
N THR A 108 -0.18 -14.22 50.03
CA THR A 108 -0.99 -13.28 50.81
C THR A 108 -0.12 -12.42 51.74
N ARG A 109 -0.52 -11.16 51.99
CA ARG A 109 -0.43 -10.53 53.32
C ARG A 109 -1.27 -9.24 53.40
N SER A 110 -2.26 -9.30 54.29
CA SER A 110 -3.00 -8.18 54.87
C SER A 110 -2.07 -7.27 55.71
N ASN A 111 -2.38 -5.97 55.78
CA ASN A 111 -2.19 -5.05 56.93
C ASN A 111 -2.92 -3.73 56.56
N LYS A 112 -3.99 -3.29 57.23
CA LYS A 112 -4.19 -2.79 58.60
C LYS A 112 -3.70 -1.34 58.82
N LYS A 113 -4.68 -0.44 59.06
CA LYS A 113 -4.67 0.85 59.79
C LYS A 113 -3.79 2.00 59.25
N ASN A 114 -4.40 3.15 58.97
CA ASN A 114 -4.77 4.17 59.97
C ASN A 114 -5.98 4.97 59.48
#